data_AF-A0A822Z742-F1
#
_entry.id   AF-A0A822Z742-F1
#
_cell.length_a   1.000
_cell.length_b   1.000
_cell.length_c   1.000
_cell.angle_alpha   90.00
_cell.angle_beta   90.00
_cell.angle_gamma   90.00
#
_symmetry.space_group_name_H-M   'P 1'
#
loop_
_entity.id
_entity.type
_entity.pdbx_description
1 polymer ?
#
loop_
_entity_poly.entity_id
_entity_poly.type
_entity_poly.pdbx_seq_one_letter_code
_entity_poly.pdbx_strand_id
1 'polypeptide(L)'
;MAAKPGAPLQPPKAGDLITVLSIDGGGVRGIIPAVILQFLEEKLQEMDGKEARIADYFDVVAGTSTGGLITAMLTVREDQLDCPKFAAKEIKDFYLNHCPKIFPQFRLFPLGKYIKAIFGPMYNGKYLRQIVDKNLGDIKLRQTCTNVVIPTFDMKILQPIIFTSFDRQCKNDGKSVENPHLDVKLKDICIANSAAPVFLPPHHFIHNGSETNTPKKKWNIFKLIDSFFSWVCLISSHSKDSKE
;
A
#
# COMPACT_ATOMS: atom_id res chain seq x y z
N MET A 1 11.13 -15.89 14.81
CA MET A 1 11.52 -16.98 13.88
C MET A 1 12.17 -16.32 12.68
N ALA A 2 13.42 -16.67 12.35
CA ALA A 2 14.11 -16.14 11.19
C ALA A 2 13.42 -16.58 9.90
N ALA A 3 13.25 -15.66 8.94
CA ALA A 3 12.70 -15.95 7.63
C ALA A 3 13.60 -16.95 6.89
N LYS A 4 13.02 -18.04 6.39
CA LYS A 4 13.72 -18.99 5.50
C LYS A 4 14.02 -18.30 4.15
N PRO A 5 15.08 -18.71 3.42
CA PRO A 5 15.40 -18.14 2.12
C PRO A 5 14.22 -18.32 1.17
N GLY A 6 13.72 -17.19 0.68
CA GLY A 6 12.44 -17.06 -0.02
C GLY A 6 12.39 -17.77 -1.36
N ALA A 7 11.16 -18.05 -1.80
CA ALA A 7 10.83 -18.57 -3.11
C ALA A 7 11.63 -17.89 -4.24
N PRO A 8 11.92 -18.63 -5.35
CA PRO A 8 12.63 -18.05 -6.49
C PRO A 8 11.90 -16.80 -7.01
N LEU A 9 12.66 -15.73 -7.24
CA LEU A 9 12.16 -14.51 -7.85
C LEU A 9 11.59 -14.83 -9.24
N GLN A 10 10.48 -14.21 -9.60
CA GLN A 10 9.95 -14.35 -10.95
C GLN A 10 11.01 -13.88 -11.96
N PRO A 11 11.15 -14.55 -13.12
CA PRO A 11 11.99 -14.02 -14.18
C PRO A 11 11.48 -12.62 -14.57
N PRO A 12 12.38 -11.72 -15.01
CA PRO A 12 11.97 -10.42 -15.50
C PRO A 12 10.86 -10.53 -16.54
N LYS A 13 9.87 -9.64 -16.49
CA LYS A 13 8.82 -9.53 -17.50
C LYS A 13 9.41 -9.26 -18.89
N ALA A 14 10.55 -8.56 -18.95
CA ALA A 14 11.28 -8.27 -20.17
C ALA A 14 12.80 -8.21 -19.94
N GLY A 15 13.56 -8.89 -20.80
CA GLY A 15 15.02 -8.89 -20.77
C GLY A 15 15.63 -9.69 -19.60
N ASP A 16 16.90 -9.40 -19.31
CA ASP A 16 17.68 -10.14 -18.30
C ASP A 16 17.76 -9.42 -16.93
N LEU A 17 17.12 -8.25 -16.80
CA LEU A 17 17.23 -7.38 -15.63
C LEU A 17 15.89 -7.27 -14.88
N ILE A 18 15.94 -7.37 -13.55
CA ILE A 18 14.78 -7.11 -12.69
C ILE A 18 14.61 -5.60 -12.51
N THR A 19 13.39 -5.11 -12.74
CA THR A 19 13.01 -3.70 -12.68
C THR A 19 12.14 -3.42 -11.45
N VAL A 20 12.54 -2.42 -10.66
CA VAL A 20 11.86 -2.07 -9.40
C VAL A 20 11.52 -0.59 -9.36
N LEU A 21 10.26 -0.27 -9.12
CA LEU A 21 9.77 1.07 -8.83
C LEU A 21 9.48 1.20 -7.34
N SER A 22 10.05 2.19 -6.65
CA SER A 22 9.75 2.48 -5.25
C SER A 22 9.18 3.89 -5.10
N ILE A 23 8.09 4.02 -4.35
CA ILE A 23 7.37 5.28 -4.19
C ILE A 23 7.25 5.63 -2.71
N ASP A 24 7.86 6.74 -2.34
CA ASP A 24 7.89 7.22 -0.96
C ASP A 24 6.53 7.75 -0.48
N GLY A 25 6.37 7.73 0.85
CA GLY A 25 5.25 8.37 1.53
C GLY A 25 5.39 9.89 1.59
N GLY A 26 4.28 10.60 1.78
CA GLY A 26 4.35 12.06 1.87
C GLY A 26 3.05 12.80 2.15
N GLY A 27 1.95 12.10 2.45
CA GLY A 27 0.64 12.71 2.62
C GLY A 27 0.23 13.50 1.37
N VAL A 28 -0.05 14.80 1.54
CA VAL A 28 -0.40 15.70 0.42
C VAL A 28 0.70 15.77 -0.65
N ARG A 29 1.97 15.52 -0.29
CA ARG A 29 3.10 15.55 -1.23
C ARG A 29 3.12 14.39 -2.23
N GLY A 30 2.20 13.41 -2.12
CA GLY A 30 2.03 12.36 -3.14
C GLY A 30 1.77 12.87 -4.56
N ILE A 31 1.36 14.13 -4.70
CA ILE A 31 1.28 14.79 -6.00
C ILE A 31 2.64 14.85 -6.72
N ILE A 32 3.75 14.95 -6.00
CA ILE A 32 5.10 15.03 -6.58
C ILE A 32 5.44 13.73 -7.35
N PRO A 33 5.44 12.54 -6.72
CA PRO A 33 5.67 11.31 -7.46
C PRO A 33 4.57 11.04 -8.50
N ALA A 34 3.32 11.45 -8.28
CA ALA A 34 2.27 11.28 -9.29
C ALA A 34 2.54 12.08 -10.59
N VAL A 35 3.07 13.31 -10.48
CA VAL A 35 3.47 14.11 -11.65
C VAL A 35 4.67 13.46 -12.37
N ILE A 36 5.66 12.97 -11.61
CA ILE A 36 6.82 12.28 -12.20
C ILE A 36 6.38 11.02 -12.93
N LEU A 37 5.48 10.23 -12.34
CA LEU A 37 4.96 9.01 -12.94
C LEU A 37 4.12 9.30 -14.19
N GLN A 38 3.35 10.39 -14.21
CA GLN A 38 2.65 10.81 -15.44
C GLN A 38 3.66 11.09 -16.55
N PHE A 39 4.70 11.89 -16.27
CA PHE A 39 5.71 12.20 -17.27
C PHE A 39 6.46 10.95 -17.76
N LEU A 40 6.79 10.04 -16.85
CA LEU A 40 7.41 8.76 -17.20
C LEU A 40 6.50 7.92 -18.11
N GLU A 41 5.23 7.78 -17.77
CA GLU A 41 4.27 7.01 -18.56
C GLU A 41 4.05 7.63 -19.94
N GLU A 42 4.00 8.97 -20.05
CA GLU A 42 3.95 9.68 -21.33
C GLU A 42 5.17 9.37 -22.21
N LYS A 43 6.38 9.30 -21.63
CA LYS A 43 7.59 8.93 -22.36
C LYS A 43 7.61 7.49 -22.84
N LEU A 44 7.11 6.57 -22.01
CA LEU A 44 6.94 5.17 -22.42
C LEU A 44 5.91 5.04 -23.55
N GLN A 45 4.82 5.80 -23.49
CA GLN A 45 3.80 5.84 -24.54
C GLN A 45 4.29 6.45 -25.86
N GLU A 46 5.19 7.44 -25.81
CA GLU A 46 5.87 7.98 -27.00
C GLU A 46 6.73 6.90 -27.69
N MET A 47 7.33 5.99 -26.93
CA MET A 47 8.22 4.95 -27.44
C MET A 47 7.46 3.71 -27.93
N ASP A 48 6.52 3.19 -27.12
CA ASP A 48 5.93 1.86 -27.32
C ASP A 48 4.41 1.90 -27.59
N GLY A 49 3.82 3.10 -27.62
CA GLY A 49 2.41 3.33 -27.97
C GLY A 49 1.51 3.67 -26.79
N LYS A 50 0.31 4.21 -27.10
CA LYS A 50 -0.61 4.81 -26.12
C LYS A 50 -1.14 3.85 -25.05
N GLU A 51 -1.08 2.55 -25.29
CA GLU A 51 -1.53 1.54 -24.32
C GLU A 51 -0.47 1.17 -23.29
N ALA A 52 0.78 1.62 -23.45
CA ALA A 52 1.84 1.42 -22.47
C ALA A 52 1.44 1.99 -21.10
N ARG A 53 1.66 1.20 -20.05
CA ARG A 53 1.44 1.58 -18.65
C ARG A 53 2.69 1.29 -17.83
N ILE A 54 2.89 2.05 -16.75
CA ILE A 54 4.02 1.85 -15.82
C ILE A 54 4.17 0.38 -15.39
N ALA A 55 3.06 -0.32 -15.09
CA ALA A 55 3.11 -1.69 -14.58
C ALA A 55 3.58 -2.75 -15.60
N ASP A 56 3.67 -2.39 -16.89
CA ASP A 56 4.19 -3.26 -17.95
C ASP A 56 5.72 -3.33 -17.91
N TYR A 57 6.37 -2.27 -17.41
CA TYR A 57 7.83 -2.12 -17.39
C TYR A 57 8.49 -2.43 -16.06
N PHE A 58 7.70 -2.56 -14.99
CA PHE A 58 8.22 -2.84 -13.65
C PHE A 58 7.76 -4.20 -13.13
N ASP A 59 8.72 -5.07 -12.83
CA ASP A 59 8.50 -6.37 -12.21
C ASP A 59 7.99 -6.27 -10.78
N VAL A 60 8.40 -5.18 -10.10
CA VAL A 60 8.03 -4.89 -8.71
C VAL A 60 7.70 -3.41 -8.56
N VAL A 61 6.58 -3.12 -7.89
CA VAL A 61 6.21 -1.77 -7.48
C VAL A 61 6.04 -1.75 -5.96
N ALA A 62 6.89 -1.00 -5.27
CA ALA A 62 6.87 -0.82 -3.83
C ALA A 62 6.36 0.57 -3.45
N GLY A 63 5.64 0.67 -2.33
CA GLY A 63 5.12 1.96 -1.90
C GLY A 63 4.76 2.02 -0.42
N THR A 64 5.16 3.12 0.22
CA THR A 64 4.85 3.41 1.62
C THR A 64 3.88 4.57 1.72
N SER A 65 2.89 4.46 2.61
CA SER A 65 1.86 5.46 2.86
C SER A 65 1.11 5.84 1.58
N THR A 66 1.10 7.12 1.25
CA THR A 66 0.67 7.67 -0.04
C THR A 66 1.26 6.93 -1.24
N GLY A 67 2.53 6.55 -1.19
CA GLY A 67 3.18 5.73 -2.21
C GLY A 67 2.54 4.35 -2.34
N GLY A 68 2.11 3.73 -1.23
CA GLY A 68 1.39 2.46 -1.25
C GLY A 68 0.02 2.55 -1.92
N LEU A 69 -0.69 3.67 -1.75
CA LEU A 69 -1.93 3.92 -2.49
C LEU A 69 -1.66 4.13 -3.99
N ILE A 70 -0.59 4.84 -4.36
CA ILE A 70 -0.16 4.98 -5.76
C ILE A 70 0.19 3.60 -6.35
N THR A 71 0.97 2.79 -5.63
CA THR A 71 1.31 1.41 -5.99
C THR A 71 0.05 0.60 -6.28
N ALA A 72 -0.95 0.65 -5.38
CA ALA A 72 -2.19 -0.10 -5.59
C ALA A 72 -2.96 0.39 -6.82
N MET A 73 -3.05 1.70 -7.05
CA MET A 73 -3.73 2.25 -8.23
C MET A 73 -3.00 1.92 -9.53
N LEU A 74 -1.68 1.97 -9.56
CA LEU A 74 -0.88 1.59 -10.75
C LEU A 74 -1.01 0.12 -11.11
N THR A 75 -1.34 -0.74 -10.15
CA THR A 75 -1.24 -2.19 -10.30
C THR A 75 -2.57 -2.92 -10.22
N VAL A 76 -3.66 -2.21 -9.95
CA VAL A 76 -5.01 -2.77 -9.97
C VAL A 76 -5.49 -2.99 -11.41
N ARG A 77 -6.13 -4.13 -11.66
CA ARG A 77 -6.67 -4.48 -12.98
C ARG A 77 -8.14 -4.12 -13.10
N GLU A 78 -8.58 -3.85 -14.32
CA GLU A 78 -9.99 -3.82 -14.68
C GLU A 78 -10.43 -5.23 -15.07
N ASP A 79 -11.52 -5.73 -14.50
CA ASP A 79 -12.03 -7.05 -14.85
C ASP A 79 -12.43 -7.04 -16.34
N GLN A 80 -11.89 -7.99 -17.12
CA GLN A 80 -12.06 -8.23 -18.57
C GLN A 80 -10.92 -7.75 -19.49
N LEU A 81 -10.04 -6.84 -19.03
CA LEU A 81 -8.86 -6.43 -19.80
C LEU A 81 -7.59 -6.79 -19.03
N ASP A 82 -6.57 -7.27 -19.73
CA ASP A 82 -5.28 -7.61 -19.10
C ASP A 82 -4.45 -6.35 -18.74
N CYS A 83 -5.06 -5.17 -18.74
CA CYS A 83 -4.41 -3.88 -18.52
C CYS A 83 -4.64 -3.31 -17.10
N PRO A 84 -3.71 -2.47 -16.60
CA PRO A 84 -3.95 -1.63 -15.43
C PRO A 84 -5.18 -0.74 -15.60
N LYS A 85 -5.97 -0.61 -14.54
CA LYS A 85 -7.21 0.18 -14.50
C LYS A 85 -6.95 1.69 -14.58
N PHE A 86 -5.84 2.16 -14.03
CA PHE A 86 -5.52 3.58 -13.94
C PHE A 86 -4.23 3.90 -14.70
N ALA A 87 -4.29 4.92 -15.55
CA ALA A 87 -3.12 5.61 -16.06
C ALA A 87 -2.51 6.51 -14.98
N ALA A 88 -1.20 6.77 -15.06
CA ALA A 88 -0.48 7.63 -14.13
C ALA A 88 -1.06 9.06 -14.10
N LYS A 89 -1.57 9.56 -15.22
CA LYS A 89 -2.30 10.84 -15.30
C LYS A 89 -3.53 10.87 -14.40
N GLU A 90 -4.31 9.79 -14.37
CA GLU A 90 -5.52 9.69 -13.54
C GLU A 90 -5.17 9.64 -12.06
N ILE A 91 -4.02 9.06 -11.71
CA ILE A 91 -3.51 9.08 -10.33
C ILE A 91 -3.14 10.51 -9.92
N LYS A 92 -2.46 11.28 -10.78
CA LYS A 92 -2.21 12.70 -10.51
C LYS A 92 -3.52 13.47 -10.32
N ASP A 93 -4.49 13.28 -11.22
CA ASP A 93 -5.80 13.93 -11.14
C ASP A 93 -6.56 13.51 -9.86
N PHE A 94 -6.43 12.26 -9.44
CA PHE A 94 -6.94 11.78 -8.15
C PHE A 94 -6.34 12.58 -6.99
N TYR A 95 -5.02 12.76 -6.95
CA TYR A 95 -4.36 13.52 -5.88
C TYR A 95 -4.77 15.00 -5.88
N LEU A 96 -4.83 15.64 -7.05
CA LEU A 96 -5.28 17.04 -7.17
C LEU A 96 -6.70 17.24 -6.64
N ASN A 97 -7.61 16.31 -6.95
CA ASN A 97 -9.04 16.45 -6.64
C ASN A 97 -9.40 15.98 -5.22
N HIS A 98 -8.68 15.00 -4.68
CA HIS A 98 -9.03 14.35 -3.41
C HIS A 98 -8.15 14.79 -2.24
N CYS A 99 -6.90 15.21 -2.44
CA CYS A 99 -6.05 15.65 -1.32
C CYS A 99 -6.67 16.75 -0.46
N PRO A 100 -7.29 17.82 -1.02
CA PRO A 100 -7.92 18.86 -0.20
C PRO A 100 -9.10 18.35 0.64
N LYS A 101 -9.72 17.23 0.24
CA LYS A 101 -10.85 16.62 0.95
C LYS A 101 -10.39 15.56 1.97
N ILE A 102 -9.28 14.88 1.69
CA ILE A 102 -8.61 13.96 2.63
C ILE A 102 -7.94 14.77 3.76
N PHE A 103 -7.30 15.89 3.41
CA PHE A 103 -6.55 16.76 4.30
C PHE A 103 -7.08 18.20 4.23
N PRO A 104 -8.31 18.46 4.70
CA PRO A 104 -8.90 19.80 4.67
C PRO A 104 -8.02 20.79 5.45
N GLN A 105 -7.56 21.83 4.75
CA GLN A 105 -6.82 22.92 5.38
C GLN A 105 -7.80 23.76 6.19
N PHE A 106 -7.65 23.75 7.52
CA PHE A 106 -8.36 24.67 8.39
C PHE A 106 -7.75 26.06 8.24
N ARG A 107 -8.37 26.91 7.42
CA ARG A 107 -8.14 28.36 7.47
C ARG A 107 -8.77 28.87 8.79
N LEU A 108 -7.93 29.37 9.70
CA LEU A 108 -8.26 30.04 10.99
C LEU A 108 -8.72 29.15 12.17
N PHE A 109 -7.83 28.96 13.16
CA PHE A 109 -7.97 29.46 14.54
C PHE A 109 -6.67 29.14 15.32
N PRO A 110 -5.86 30.13 15.75
CA PRO A 110 -4.56 29.90 16.39
C PRO A 110 -4.63 29.15 17.73
N LEU A 111 -5.82 29.02 18.34
CA LEU A 111 -6.01 28.35 19.63
C LEU A 111 -6.52 26.89 19.54
N GLY A 112 -7.04 26.46 18.38
CA GLY A 112 -7.69 25.14 18.24
C GLY A 112 -6.75 23.96 17.95
N LYS A 113 -5.49 24.23 17.60
CA LYS A 113 -4.52 23.21 17.17
C LYS A 113 -3.99 22.37 18.33
N TYR A 114 -3.85 22.97 19.51
CA TYR A 114 -3.30 22.30 20.70
C TYR A 114 -4.33 21.43 21.43
N ILE A 115 -5.61 21.80 21.38
CA ILE A 115 -6.68 21.06 22.07
C ILE A 115 -6.99 19.73 21.35
N LYS A 116 -6.91 19.69 20.01
CA LYS A 116 -7.29 18.48 19.25
C LYS A 116 -6.31 17.32 19.33
N ALA A 117 -5.01 17.57 19.54
CA ALA A 117 -4.01 16.51 19.67
C ALA A 117 -4.26 15.60 20.90
N ILE A 118 -5.02 16.08 21.88
CA ILE A 118 -5.38 15.34 23.10
C ILE A 118 -6.65 14.49 22.89
N PHE A 119 -7.52 14.83 21.93
CA PHE A 119 -8.85 14.20 21.75
C PHE A 119 -8.98 13.26 20.54
N GLY A 120 -7.91 13.01 19.78
CA GLY A 120 -7.91 12.03 18.68
C GLY A 120 -7.11 12.45 17.45
N PRO A 121 -7.17 11.66 16.36
CA PRO A 121 -6.43 11.95 15.13
C PRO A 121 -6.93 13.23 14.45
N MET A 122 -6.02 13.97 13.81
CA MET A 122 -6.33 15.24 13.14
C MET A 122 -7.39 15.10 12.04
N TYR A 123 -7.45 13.95 11.38
CA TYR A 123 -8.40 13.61 10.33
C TYR A 123 -9.16 12.33 10.68
N ASN A 124 -10.47 12.30 10.42
CA ASN A 124 -11.32 11.14 10.74
C ASN A 124 -11.14 9.94 9.78
N GLY A 125 -10.48 10.15 8.64
CA GLY A 125 -10.25 9.14 7.61
C GLY A 125 -11.50 8.65 6.85
N LYS A 126 -12.70 9.19 7.09
CA LYS A 126 -13.94 8.74 6.43
C LYS A 126 -13.88 8.93 4.92
N TYR A 127 -13.45 10.11 4.48
CA TYR A 127 -13.33 10.42 3.05
C TYR A 127 -12.27 9.56 2.36
N LEU A 128 -11.12 9.35 3.02
CA LEU A 128 -10.08 8.45 2.52
C LEU A 128 -10.62 7.03 2.32
N ARG A 129 -11.32 6.48 3.32
CA ARG A 129 -11.93 5.14 3.23
C ARG A 129 -12.91 5.05 2.07
N GLN A 130 -13.80 6.04 1.94
CA GLN A 130 -14.78 6.09 0.87
C GLN A 130 -14.12 6.11 -0.52
N ILE A 131 -13.08 6.93 -0.70
CA ILE A 131 -12.46 7.06 -2.02
C ILE A 131 -11.57 5.85 -2.36
N VAL A 132 -10.89 5.26 -1.38
CA VAL A 132 -10.13 4.02 -1.58
C VAL A 132 -11.07 2.86 -1.90
N ASP A 133 -12.19 2.73 -1.19
CA ASP A 133 -13.23 1.73 -1.46
C ASP A 133 -13.82 1.88 -2.87
N LYS A 134 -14.12 3.11 -3.30
CA LYS A 134 -14.61 3.39 -4.65
C LYS A 134 -13.62 2.96 -5.75
N ASN A 135 -12.32 3.19 -5.54
CA ASN A 135 -11.32 2.94 -6.59
C ASN A 135 -10.84 1.48 -6.63
N LEU A 136 -10.64 0.86 -5.46
CA LEU A 136 -10.05 -0.48 -5.33
C LEU A 136 -11.08 -1.57 -5.06
N GLY A 137 -12.28 -1.23 -4.58
CA GLY A 137 -13.37 -2.17 -4.34
C GLY A 137 -12.94 -3.36 -3.47
N ASP A 138 -13.32 -4.56 -3.89
CA ASP A 138 -13.01 -5.81 -3.19
C ASP A 138 -11.83 -6.58 -3.77
N ILE A 139 -11.00 -5.89 -4.57
CA ILE A 139 -9.83 -6.48 -5.22
C ILE A 139 -8.81 -6.88 -4.16
N LYS A 140 -8.33 -8.12 -4.27
CA LYS A 140 -7.33 -8.70 -3.38
C LYS A 140 -5.91 -8.46 -3.86
N LEU A 141 -4.96 -8.53 -2.93
CA LEU A 141 -3.53 -8.38 -3.18
C LEU A 141 -3.03 -9.26 -4.34
N ARG A 142 -3.49 -10.52 -4.42
CA ARG A 142 -3.09 -11.44 -5.51
C ARG A 142 -3.53 -11.00 -6.92
N GLN A 143 -4.49 -10.09 -7.03
CA GLN A 143 -5.10 -9.68 -8.30
C GLN A 143 -4.37 -8.49 -8.96
N THR A 144 -3.26 -8.01 -8.37
CA THR A 144 -2.43 -6.98 -9.00
C THR A 144 -1.80 -7.47 -10.32
N CYS A 145 -1.53 -6.59 -11.28
CA CYS A 145 -0.90 -6.96 -12.56
C CYS A 145 0.63 -7.14 -12.49
N THR A 146 1.25 -6.76 -11.37
CA THR A 146 2.69 -6.95 -11.12
C THR A 146 2.93 -7.20 -9.63
N ASN A 147 4.17 -7.54 -9.26
CA ASN A 147 4.49 -7.76 -7.86
C ASN A 147 4.44 -6.45 -7.09
N VAL A 148 3.76 -6.43 -5.94
CA VAL A 148 3.69 -5.24 -5.09
C VAL A 148 4.33 -5.49 -3.74
N VAL A 149 4.88 -4.44 -3.15
CA VAL A 149 5.44 -4.46 -1.79
C VAL A 149 4.91 -3.26 -1.01
N ILE A 150 4.05 -3.51 -0.02
CA ILE A 150 3.35 -2.47 0.72
C ILE A 150 3.55 -2.70 2.22
N PRO A 151 4.51 -2.01 2.87
CA PRO A 151 4.82 -2.21 4.28
C PRO A 151 3.82 -1.49 5.21
N THR A 152 3.45 -2.16 6.28
CA THR A 152 2.60 -1.64 7.37
C THR A 152 3.18 -2.06 8.72
N PHE A 153 2.61 -1.57 9.82
CA PHE A 153 3.01 -1.99 11.16
C PHE A 153 1.80 -2.43 11.99
N ASP A 154 1.87 -3.63 12.59
CA ASP A 154 0.82 -4.16 13.44
C ASP A 154 1.03 -3.77 14.89
N MET A 155 0.09 -2.97 15.41
CA MET A 155 0.11 -2.44 16.76
C MET A 155 -0.15 -3.50 17.84
N LYS A 156 -0.74 -4.65 17.50
CA LYS A 156 -1.03 -5.71 18.49
C LYS A 156 0.20 -6.52 18.83
N ILE A 157 0.97 -6.87 17.80
CA ILE A 157 2.18 -7.70 17.93
C ILE A 157 3.46 -6.86 17.89
N LEU A 158 3.35 -5.55 17.65
CA LEU A 158 4.46 -4.59 17.56
C LEU A 158 5.51 -4.99 16.52
N GLN A 159 5.07 -5.48 15.37
CA GLN A 159 5.94 -5.94 14.29
C GLN A 159 5.54 -5.36 12.93
N PRO A 160 6.51 -5.15 12.02
CA PRO A 160 6.20 -4.81 10.64
C PRO A 160 5.48 -5.96 9.96
N ILE A 161 4.48 -5.63 9.15
CA ILE A 161 3.81 -6.57 8.25
C ILE A 161 3.98 -6.03 6.83
N ILE A 162 4.65 -6.81 5.98
CA ILE A 162 4.86 -6.49 4.58
C ILE A 162 3.83 -7.25 3.77
N PHE A 163 2.91 -6.52 3.12
CA PHE A 163 2.01 -7.13 2.16
C PHE A 163 2.71 -7.23 0.81
N THR A 164 2.81 -8.45 0.32
CA THR A 164 3.43 -8.76 -0.96
C THR A 164 2.59 -9.72 -1.78
N SER A 165 2.57 -9.51 -3.10
CA SER A 165 1.94 -10.44 -4.04
C SER A 165 2.92 -11.49 -4.59
N PHE A 166 4.16 -11.56 -4.10
CA PHE A 166 5.15 -12.58 -4.51
C PHE A 166 4.67 -14.02 -4.24
N ASP A 167 3.86 -14.23 -3.19
CA ASP A 167 3.28 -15.55 -2.84
C ASP A 167 2.24 -16.06 -3.86
N ARG A 168 1.98 -15.31 -4.95
CA ARG A 168 1.09 -15.68 -6.07
C ARG A 168 1.48 -16.99 -6.76
N GLN A 169 2.76 -17.38 -6.74
CA GLN A 169 3.27 -18.49 -7.56
C GLN A 169 3.15 -19.89 -6.96
N CYS A 170 2.79 -20.07 -5.69
CA CYS A 170 2.63 -21.43 -5.17
C CYS A 170 1.57 -22.23 -5.98
N LYS A 171 0.58 -21.54 -6.59
CA LYS A 171 -0.46 -22.19 -7.41
C LYS A 171 0.04 -22.82 -8.72
N ASN A 172 1.08 -22.29 -9.37
CA ASN A 172 1.54 -22.84 -10.66
C ASN A 172 2.44 -24.08 -10.48
N ASP A 173 3.02 -24.27 -9.29
CA ASP A 173 3.89 -25.41 -8.96
C ASP A 173 3.18 -26.50 -8.13
N GLY A 174 1.86 -26.41 -7.96
CA GLY A 174 1.09 -27.33 -7.10
C GLY A 174 1.41 -27.22 -5.61
N LYS A 175 2.10 -26.15 -5.18
CA LYS A 175 2.44 -25.89 -3.78
C LYS A 175 1.38 -24.99 -3.14
N SER A 176 1.05 -25.23 -1.87
CA SER A 176 0.16 -24.35 -1.12
C SER A 176 0.76 -22.95 -1.01
N VAL A 177 -0.06 -21.89 -1.12
CA VAL A 177 0.31 -20.50 -0.80
C VAL A 177 1.09 -20.51 0.52
N GLU A 178 2.30 -19.96 0.57
CA GLU A 178 3.11 -19.98 1.80
C GLU A 178 2.45 -19.14 2.92
N ASN A 179 1.74 -18.06 2.58
CA ASN A 179 0.95 -17.27 3.54
C ASN A 179 -0.44 -16.85 3.00
N PRO A 180 -1.44 -17.76 2.92
CA PRO A 180 -2.81 -17.43 2.48
C PRO A 180 -3.48 -16.39 3.39
N HIS A 181 -2.92 -16.20 4.57
CA HIS A 181 -3.28 -15.23 5.59
C HIS A 181 -3.03 -13.76 5.21
N LEU A 182 -2.23 -13.48 4.18
CA LEU A 182 -1.86 -12.14 3.73
C LEU A 182 -2.52 -11.72 2.40
N ASP A 183 -3.35 -12.59 1.79
CA ASP A 183 -4.15 -12.25 0.60
C ASP A 183 -5.42 -11.46 0.95
N VAL A 184 -5.19 -10.27 1.49
CA VAL A 184 -6.20 -9.34 1.97
C VAL A 184 -6.64 -8.37 0.86
N LYS A 185 -7.71 -7.61 1.08
CA LYS A 185 -8.17 -6.61 0.10
C LYS A 185 -7.18 -5.45 0.02
N LEU A 186 -6.90 -4.96 -1.19
CA LEU A 186 -6.00 -3.83 -1.42
C LEU A 186 -6.47 -2.57 -0.69
N LYS A 187 -7.79 -2.34 -0.60
CA LYS A 187 -8.34 -1.21 0.15
C LYS A 187 -7.92 -1.23 1.63
N ASP A 188 -7.95 -2.41 2.26
CA ASP A 188 -7.61 -2.55 3.67
C ASP A 188 -6.10 -2.27 3.86
N ILE A 189 -5.25 -2.79 2.97
CA ILE A 189 -3.81 -2.50 2.96
C ILE A 189 -3.57 -0.99 2.79
N CYS A 190 -4.21 -0.34 1.81
CA CYS A 190 -3.98 1.07 1.51
C CYS A 190 -4.43 2.00 2.65
N ILE A 191 -5.58 1.70 3.26
CA ILE A 191 -6.08 2.44 4.42
C ILE A 191 -5.14 2.26 5.61
N ALA A 192 -4.69 1.03 5.88
CA ALA A 192 -3.72 0.73 6.92
C ALA A 192 -2.39 1.46 6.71
N ASN A 193 -1.83 1.39 5.50
CA ASN A 193 -0.56 2.02 5.17
C ASN A 193 -0.66 3.56 5.22
N SER A 194 -1.81 4.13 4.84
CA SER A 194 -2.03 5.57 4.93
C SER A 194 -2.31 6.07 6.36
N ALA A 195 -2.52 5.18 7.34
CA ALA A 195 -2.89 5.55 8.70
C ALA A 195 -1.68 6.03 9.51
N ALA A 196 -1.16 7.21 9.17
CA ALA A 196 -0.08 7.85 9.90
C ALA A 196 -0.54 8.22 11.33
N PRO A 197 0.21 7.84 12.38
CA PRO A 197 -0.07 8.21 13.76
C PRO A 197 -0.28 9.71 13.93
N VAL A 198 -1.20 10.11 14.83
CA VAL A 198 -1.64 11.51 15.05
C VAL A 198 -2.46 12.10 13.89
N PHE A 199 -2.25 11.68 12.64
CA PHE A 199 -2.99 12.18 11.48
C PHE A 199 -4.30 11.42 11.23
N LEU A 200 -4.26 10.09 11.21
CA LEU A 200 -5.38 9.22 10.83
C LEU A 200 -5.56 8.09 11.85
N PRO A 201 -6.79 7.60 12.06
CA PRO A 201 -7.04 6.50 12.97
C PRO A 201 -6.43 5.19 12.44
N PRO A 202 -5.89 4.32 13.32
CA PRO A 202 -5.45 2.98 12.94
C PRO A 202 -6.56 2.21 12.21
N HIS A 203 -6.17 1.36 11.27
CA HIS A 203 -7.14 0.54 10.56
C HIS A 203 -7.23 -0.85 11.18
N HIS A 204 -8.46 -1.23 11.52
CA HIS A 204 -8.79 -2.56 12.00
C HIS A 204 -9.64 -3.31 10.97
N PHE A 205 -9.26 -4.53 10.65
CA PHE A 205 -10.05 -5.43 9.81
C PHE A 205 -9.78 -6.89 10.19
N ILE A 206 -10.74 -7.74 9.84
CA ILE A 206 -10.67 -9.19 10.07
C ILE A 206 -10.53 -9.86 8.71
N HIS A 207 -9.55 -10.74 8.58
CA HIS A 207 -9.37 -11.54 7.38
C HIS A 207 -9.46 -13.03 7.68
N ASN A 208 -10.19 -13.73 6.83
CA ASN A 208 -10.37 -15.18 6.91
C ASN A 208 -9.27 -15.81 6.08
N GLY A 209 -8.25 -16.35 6.74
CA GLY A 209 -7.37 -17.29 6.05
C GLY A 209 -8.13 -18.61 5.86
N SER A 210 -8.65 -18.87 4.66
CA SER A 210 -9.07 -20.21 4.24
C SER A 210 -8.46 -20.43 2.85
N GLU A 211 -7.74 -21.51 2.55
CA GLU A 211 -8.08 -22.92 2.78
C GLU A 211 -6.86 -23.73 3.26
N THR A 212 -6.91 -24.29 4.47
CA THR A 212 -6.21 -25.55 4.77
C THR A 212 -7.24 -26.47 5.41
N ASN A 213 -7.18 -27.77 5.12
CA ASN A 213 -8.08 -28.83 5.62
C ASN A 213 -7.99 -29.06 7.15
N THR A 214 -7.95 -27.99 7.95
CA THR A 214 -7.99 -28.05 9.40
C THR A 214 -9.28 -27.42 9.94
N PRO A 215 -9.99 -28.06 10.89
CA PRO A 215 -11.32 -27.65 11.33
C PRO A 215 -11.36 -26.37 12.18
N LYS A 216 -10.27 -25.59 12.25
CA LYS A 216 -10.21 -24.34 13.01
C LYS A 216 -10.03 -23.17 12.04
N LYS A 217 -11.13 -22.44 11.76
CA LYS A 217 -11.08 -21.13 11.08
C LYS A 217 -10.14 -20.20 11.85
N LYS A 218 -8.98 -19.88 11.28
CA LYS A 218 -8.00 -18.97 11.88
C LYS A 218 -8.27 -17.56 11.36
N TRP A 219 -8.88 -16.73 12.21
CA TRP A 219 -9.17 -15.34 11.91
C TRP A 219 -7.93 -14.51 12.21
N ASN A 220 -7.44 -13.74 11.25
CA ASN A 220 -6.40 -12.75 11.51
C ASN A 220 -7.05 -11.40 11.76
N ILE A 221 -6.76 -10.83 12.92
CA ILE A 221 -7.32 -9.55 13.33
C ILE A 221 -6.20 -8.51 13.32
N PHE A 222 -6.14 -7.73 12.25
CA PHE A 222 -5.10 -6.74 12.05
C PHE A 222 -5.48 -5.41 12.70
N LYS A 223 -4.51 -4.74 13.34
CA LYS A 223 -4.63 -3.33 13.74
C LYS A 223 -3.38 -2.59 13.26
N LEU A 224 -3.50 -1.98 12.09
CA LEU A 224 -2.35 -1.51 11.33
C LEU A 224 -2.27 0.02 11.26
N ILE A 225 -1.03 0.51 11.15
CA ILE A 225 -0.67 1.90 10.87
C ILE A 225 0.41 1.97 9.79
N ASP A 226 0.67 3.20 9.35
CA ASP A 226 1.80 3.56 8.47
C ASP A 226 3.13 3.08 9.05
N SER A 227 3.94 2.42 8.22
CA SER A 227 5.24 1.86 8.64
C SER A 227 6.32 2.93 8.88
N PHE A 228 6.23 4.11 8.27
CA PHE A 228 7.23 5.18 8.40
C PHE A 228 7.33 5.71 9.84
N PHE A 229 6.20 5.94 10.50
CA PHE A 229 6.18 6.47 11.86
C PHE A 229 6.54 5.43 12.92
N SER A 230 6.31 4.15 12.65
CA SER A 230 6.68 3.09 13.61
C SER A 230 8.20 2.98 13.78
N TRP A 231 8.97 3.21 12.70
CA TRP A 231 10.43 3.22 12.76
C TRP A 231 10.96 4.33 13.67
N VAL A 232 10.35 5.52 13.65
CA VAL A 232 10.69 6.61 14.58
C VAL A 232 10.40 6.24 16.04
N CYS A 233 9.28 5.56 16.31
CA CYS A 233 8.93 5.11 17.66
C CYS A 233 9.85 3.99 18.18
N LEU A 234 10.23 3.02 17.32
CA LEU A 234 11.13 1.92 17.66
C LEU A 234 12.56 2.40 17.94
N ILE A 235 13.08 3.35 17.16
CA ILE A 235 14.40 3.95 17.41
C ILE A 235 14.39 4.72 18.74
N SER A 236 13.28 5.41 19.06
CA SER A 236 13.17 6.15 20.31
C SER A 236 13.03 5.26 21.54
N SER A 237 12.51 4.03 21.42
CA SER A 237 12.47 3.08 22.54
C SER A 237 13.82 2.42 22.79
N HIS A 238 14.54 2.00 21.74
CA HIS A 238 15.89 1.45 21.88
C HIS A 238 16.94 2.47 22.33
N SER A 239 16.78 3.75 22.01
CA SER A 239 17.66 4.82 22.52
C SER A 239 17.53 5.05 24.03
N LYS A 240 16.43 4.63 24.67
CA LYS A 240 16.29 4.73 26.14
C LYS A 240 16.93 3.56 26.87
N ASP A 241 17.00 2.39 26.24
CA ASP A 241 17.58 1.19 26.84
C ASP A 241 19.11 1.12 26.71
N SER A 242 19.75 2.03 25.96
CA SER A 242 21.21 2.09 25.79
C SER A 242 21.91 3.09 26.72
N LYS A 243 21.26 3.50 27.82
CA LYS A 243 21.79 4.46 28.82
C LYS A 243 21.86 3.90 30.24
N GLU A 244 21.93 2.58 30.39
CA GLU A 244 22.37 1.92 31.64
C GLU A 244 23.70 1.19 31.44
#